data_AF-A0A953Q0M8-F1
#
_entry.id   AF-A0A953Q0M8-F1
#
_cell.length_a   1.000
_cell.length_b   1.000
_cell.length_c   1.000
_cell.angle_alpha   90.00
_cell.angle_beta   90.00
_cell.angle_gamma   90.00
#
_symmetry.space_group_name_H-M   'P 1'
#
loop_
_entity.id
_entity.type
_entity.pdbx_description
1 polymer ?
#
loop_
_entity_poly.entity_id
_entity_poly.type
_entity_poly.pdbx_seq_one_letter_code
_entity_poly.pdbx_strand_id
1 'polypeptide(L)'
;MAYVVFVDDNFHYMDESERYKLGEFETAETAEAACRKIVDEFLLQNHKPGCSSEELYKLYTMFGEDPFIIGKPECHFSAWNYAKQRAEEICRAPTENPDASRNS
;
A
#
# COMPACT_ATOMS: atom_id res chain seq x y z
N MET A 1 -10.34 -11.68 -20.30
CA MET A 1 -9.37 -10.56 -20.30
C MET A 1 -8.68 -10.60 -18.95
N ALA A 2 -7.35 -10.50 -18.91
CA ALA A 2 -6.61 -10.45 -17.66
C ALA A 2 -6.64 -9.02 -17.08
N TYR A 3 -6.47 -8.92 -15.76
CA TYR A 3 -6.26 -7.68 -15.03
C TYR A 3 -4.77 -7.40 -14.97
N VAL A 4 -4.34 -6.24 -15.42
CA VAL A 4 -2.94 -5.85 -15.43
C VAL A 4 -2.70 -4.83 -14.32
N VAL A 5 -1.73 -5.10 -13.45
CA VAL A 5 -1.29 -4.14 -12.44
C VAL A 5 -0.10 -3.38 -12.97
N PHE A 6 -0.22 -2.06 -12.95
CA PHE A 6 0.86 -1.13 -13.21
C PHE A 6 1.18 -0.39 -11.93
N VAL A 7 2.41 0.09 -11.81
CA VAL A 7 2.90 0.80 -10.63
C VAL A 7 3.58 2.08 -11.10
N ASP A 8 3.14 3.20 -10.54
CA ASP A 8 3.80 4.49 -10.65
C ASP A 8 4.54 4.80 -9.34
N ASP A 9 5.58 5.63 -9.38
CA ASP A 9 6.27 6.13 -8.18
C ASP A 9 5.71 7.52 -7.82
N ASN A 10 5.27 7.72 -6.57
CA ASN A 10 4.80 9.04 -6.11
C ASN A 10 5.92 10.09 -6.02
N PHE A 11 7.20 9.69 -5.93
CA PHE A 11 8.33 10.60 -5.72
C PHE A 11 8.81 11.28 -7.02
N HIS A 12 8.76 10.58 -8.15
CA HIS A 12 9.32 11.03 -9.43
C HIS A 12 8.26 11.51 -10.43
N TYR A 13 7.32 12.38 -10.03
CA TYR A 13 6.27 12.88 -10.94
C TYR A 13 6.80 13.64 -12.19
N MET A 14 8.08 14.03 -12.20
CA MET A 14 8.76 14.72 -13.31
C MET A 14 9.56 13.76 -14.23
N ASP A 15 9.61 12.46 -13.93
CA ASP A 15 10.21 11.44 -14.78
C ASP A 15 9.16 10.36 -15.10
N GLU A 16 8.44 10.57 -16.20
CA GLU A 16 7.33 9.71 -16.66
C GLU A 16 7.78 8.28 -17.05
N SER A 17 9.06 7.93 -16.89
CA SER A 17 9.65 6.66 -17.32
C SER A 17 9.64 5.53 -16.29
N GLU A 18 9.23 5.78 -15.05
CA GLU A 18 9.28 4.79 -13.96
C GLU A 18 8.03 3.88 -13.86
N ARG A 19 7.02 4.06 -14.73
CA ARG A 19 5.87 3.14 -14.76
C ARG A 19 6.33 1.75 -15.20
N TYR A 20 6.17 0.77 -14.32
CA TYR A 20 6.40 -0.63 -14.67
C TYR A 20 5.15 -1.49 -14.54
N LYS A 21 5.11 -2.57 -15.32
CA LYS A 21 4.08 -3.59 -15.22
C LYS A 21 4.48 -4.58 -14.13
N LEU A 22 3.69 -4.65 -13.06
CA LEU A 22 3.89 -5.63 -12.00
C LEU A 22 3.56 -7.05 -12.48
N GLY A 23 2.43 -7.21 -13.18
CA GLY A 23 1.97 -8.52 -13.62
C GLY A 23 0.58 -8.52 -14.24
N GLU A 24 0.17 -9.71 -14.67
CA GLU A 24 -1.19 -10.00 -15.12
C GLU A 24 -1.84 -10.99 -14.16
N PHE A 25 -3.12 -10.77 -13.88
CA PHE A 25 -3.90 -11.49 -12.90
C PHE A 25 -5.20 -11.96 -13.54
N GLU A 26 -5.67 -13.13 -13.12
CA GLU A 26 -6.89 -13.73 -13.68
C GLU A 26 -8.17 -13.02 -13.21
N THR A 27 -8.12 -12.40 -12.02
CA THR A 27 -9.30 -11.77 -11.39
C THR A 27 -8.98 -10.38 -10.84
N ALA A 28 -10.02 -9.54 -10.70
CA ALA A 28 -9.90 -8.23 -10.04
C ALA A 28 -9.40 -8.38 -8.60
N GLU A 29 -9.88 -9.38 -7.87
CA GLU A 29 -9.50 -9.64 -6.48
C GLU A 29 -8.01 -9.94 -6.32
N THR A 30 -7.44 -10.73 -7.23
CA THR A 30 -6.00 -11.06 -7.20
C THR A 30 -5.13 -9.88 -7.60
N ALA A 31 -5.59 -9.05 -8.55
CA ALA A 31 -4.93 -7.78 -8.88
C ALA A 31 -4.99 -6.79 -7.70
N GLU A 32 -6.14 -6.62 -7.06
CA GLU A 32 -6.30 -5.76 -5.88
C GLU A 32 -5.43 -6.24 -4.71
N ALA A 33 -5.37 -7.54 -4.47
CA ALA A 33 -4.50 -8.09 -3.43
C ALA A 33 -3.02 -7.76 -3.69
N ALA A 34 -2.58 -7.79 -4.95
CA ALA A 34 -1.23 -7.38 -5.32
C ALA A 34 -0.99 -5.88 -5.09
N CYS A 35 -1.93 -5.01 -5.46
CA CYS A 35 -1.84 -3.58 -5.19
C CYS A 35 -1.79 -3.29 -3.67
N ARG A 36 -2.67 -3.93 -2.89
CA ARG A 36 -2.71 -3.77 -1.44
C ARG A 36 -1.41 -4.20 -0.79
N LYS A 37 -0.81 -5.29 -1.27
CA LYS A 37 0.46 -5.80 -0.75
C LYS A 37 1.59 -4.77 -0.89
N ILE A 38 1.70 -4.10 -2.03
CA ILE A 38 2.70 -3.05 -2.25
C ILE A 38 2.54 -1.92 -1.22
N VAL A 39 1.31 -1.42 -1.06
CA VAL A 39 0.99 -0.37 -0.11
C VAL A 39 1.27 -0.82 1.33
N ASP A 40 0.84 -2.04 1.70
CA ASP A 40 1.08 -2.63 3.00
C ASP A 40 2.58 -2.72 3.32
N GLU A 41 3.39 -3.22 2.37
CA GLU A 41 4.83 -3.35 2.55
C GLU A 41 5.48 -1.98 2.82
N PHE A 42 5.12 -0.95 2.05
CA PHE A 42 5.64 0.40 2.30
C PHE A 42 5.24 0.92 3.70
N LEU A 43 3.95 0.83 4.05
CA LEU A 43 3.44 1.36 5.31
C LEU A 43 4.04 0.62 6.51
N LEU A 44 4.16 -0.70 6.44
CA LEU A 44 4.75 -1.51 7.52
C LEU A 44 6.25 -1.26 7.68
N GLN A 45 6.99 -1.11 6.59
CA GLN A 45 8.43 -0.81 6.63
C GLN A 45 8.73 0.58 7.21
N ASN A 46 7.82 1.54 7.00
CA ASN A 46 8.00 2.92 7.44
C ASN A 46 7.28 3.27 8.74
N HIS A 47 6.42 2.39 9.25
CA HIS A 47 5.75 2.58 10.53
C HIS A 47 6.76 2.53 11.68
N LYS A 48 6.72 3.55 12.54
CA LYS A 48 7.55 3.67 13.75
C LYS A 48 6.66 3.80 14.98
N PRO A 49 7.06 3.24 16.13
CA PRO A 49 6.32 3.45 17.38
C PRO A 49 6.11 4.93 17.66
N GLY A 50 4.86 5.33 17.91
CA GLY A 50 4.47 6.72 18.17
C GLY A 50 4.24 7.58 16.92
N CYS A 51 4.42 7.05 15.71
CA CYS A 51 4.04 7.71 14.46
C CYS A 51 2.51 7.77 14.34
N SER A 52 1.98 8.91 13.90
CA SER A 52 0.55 9.04 13.58
C SER A 52 0.21 8.45 12.21
N SER A 53 -1.04 8.03 12.03
CA SER A 53 -1.54 7.54 10.73
C SER A 53 -1.43 8.61 9.64
N GLU A 54 -1.60 9.89 9.99
CA GLU A 54 -1.41 11.02 9.06
C GLU A 54 0.03 11.16 8.59
N GLU A 55 1.02 11.02 9.48
CA GLU A 55 2.44 11.10 9.11
C GLU A 55 2.81 9.92 8.20
N LEU A 56 2.35 8.72 8.54
CA LEU A 56 2.60 7.53 7.73
C LEU A 56 1.94 7.62 6.34
N TYR A 57 0.70 8.12 6.27
CA TYR A 57 0.01 8.37 5.02
C TYR A 57 0.72 9.45 4.17
N LYS A 58 1.14 10.57 4.80
CA LYS A 58 1.89 11.63 4.10
C LYS A 58 3.18 11.08 3.50
N LEU A 59 3.91 10.26 4.25
CA LEU A 59 5.13 9.63 3.77
C LEU A 59 4.86 8.73 2.54
N TYR A 60 3.79 7.95 2.57
CA TYR A 60 3.37 7.14 1.43
C TYR A 60 3.05 7.99 0.20
N THR A 61 2.30 9.09 0.35
CA THR A 61 1.99 9.97 -0.80
C THR A 61 3.18 10.73 -1.37
N MET A 62 4.32 10.73 -0.66
CA MET A 62 5.55 11.39 -1.11
C MET A 62 6.58 10.41 -1.69
N PHE A 63 6.63 9.18 -1.18
CA PHE A 63 7.73 8.23 -1.47
C PHE A 63 7.25 6.80 -1.75
N GLY A 64 5.96 6.53 -1.62
CA GLY A 64 5.39 5.21 -1.84
C GLY A 64 5.09 4.96 -3.31
N GLU A 65 4.83 3.70 -3.61
CA GLU A 65 4.40 3.24 -4.94
C GLU A 65 2.87 3.38 -5.07
N ASP A 66 2.38 3.85 -6.22
CA ASP A 66 0.96 4.01 -6.57
C ASP A 66 0.51 2.93 -7.57
N PRO A 67 0.16 1.72 -7.10
CA PRO A 67 -0.33 0.65 -7.97
C PRO A 67 -1.79 0.88 -8.41
N PHE A 68 -2.05 0.65 -9.69
CA PHE A 68 -3.39 0.74 -10.28
C PHE A 68 -3.67 -0.42 -11.24
N ILE A 69 -4.96 -0.69 -11.48
CA ILE A 69 -5.42 -1.88 -12.20
C ILE A 69 -6.08 -1.48 -13.51
N ILE A 70 -5.65 -2.10 -14.61
CA ILE A 70 -6.32 -2.03 -15.92
C ILE A 70 -6.93 -3.40 -16.22
N GLY A 71 -8.25 -3.47 -16.39
CA GLY A 71 -8.93 -4.73 -16.71
C GLY A 71 -10.40 -4.54 -17.09
N LYS A 72 -11.04 -5.61 -17.54
CA LYS A 72 -12.49 -5.65 -17.81
C LYS A 72 -13.12 -6.87 -17.11
N PRO A 73 -14.22 -6.69 -16.34
CA PRO A 73 -14.87 -5.42 -15.98
C PRO A 73 -13.92 -4.48 -15.20
N GLU A 74 -14.24 -3.18 -15.26
CA GLU A 74 -13.42 -2.13 -14.64
C GLU A 74 -13.30 -2.34 -13.13
N CYS A 75 -12.08 -2.23 -12.62
CA CYS A 75 -11.75 -2.37 -11.21
C CYS A 75 -11.19 -1.02 -10.72
N HIS A 76 -11.94 -0.37 -9.83
CA HIS A 76 -11.57 0.93 -9.27
C HIS A 76 -10.80 0.73 -7.97
N PHE A 77 -9.50 0.47 -8.10
CA PHE A 77 -8.59 0.50 -6.97
C PHE A 77 -7.89 1.85 -6.91
N SER A 78 -7.81 2.45 -5.72
CA SER A 78 -7.02 3.66 -5.45
C SER A 78 -6.06 3.36 -4.33
N ALA A 79 -4.77 3.38 -4.63
CA ALA A 79 -3.74 3.06 -3.65
C ALA A 79 -3.70 4.08 -2.51
N TRP A 80 -3.91 5.37 -2.81
CA TRP A 80 -4.00 6.43 -1.80
C TRP A 80 -5.18 6.24 -0.83
N ASN A 81 -6.38 5.93 -1.34
CA ASN A 81 -7.53 5.66 -0.47
C ASN A 81 -7.28 4.46 0.43
N TYR A 82 -6.70 3.40 -0.13
CA TYR A 82 -6.33 2.22 0.65
C TYR A 82 -5.25 2.54 1.68
N ALA A 83 -4.20 3.26 1.30
CA ALA A 83 -3.10 3.64 2.18
C ALA A 83 -3.56 4.47 3.37
N LYS A 84 -4.50 5.39 3.15
CA LYS A 84 -5.09 6.20 4.23
C LYS A 84 -5.79 5.33 5.26
N GLN A 85 -6.71 4.46 4.82
CA GLN A 85 -7.41 3.54 5.71
C GLN A 85 -6.41 2.62 6.44
N ARG A 86 -5.43 2.10 5.70
CA ARG A 86 -4.49 1.14 6.24
C ARG A 86 -3.52 1.73 7.26
N ALA A 87 -3.09 2.97 7.06
CA ALA A 87 -2.30 3.70 8.04
C ALA A 87 -3.06 3.88 9.37
N GLU A 88 -4.37 4.14 9.32
CA GLU A 88 -5.21 4.20 10.52
C GLU A 88 -5.29 2.85 11.24
N GLU A 89 -5.43 1.75 10.50
CA GLU A 89 -5.44 0.40 11.06
C GLU A 89 -4.10 0.04 11.73
N ILE A 90 -2.97 0.31 11.07
CA ILE A 90 -1.63 0.02 11.58
C ILE A 90 -1.34 0.83 12.85
N CYS A 91 -1.63 2.13 12.87
CA CYS A 91 -1.36 2.98 14.03
C CYS A 91 -2.33 2.76 15.20
N ARG A 92 -3.52 2.17 14.94
CA ARG A 92 -4.48 1.81 15.98
C ARG A 92 -4.21 0.45 16.60
N ALA A 93 -3.54 -0.45 15.88
CA ALA A 93 -3.19 -1.75 16.41
C ALA A 93 -2.31 -1.55 17.66
N PRO A 94 -2.67 -2.13 18.82
CA PRO A 94 -1.73 -2.16 19.94
C PRO A 94 -0.47 -2.83 19.41
N THR A 95 0.69 -2.18 19.56
CA THR A 95 1.97 -2.87 19.36
C THR A 95 1.91 -4.07 20.30
N GLU A 96 1.76 -5.28 19.74
CA GLU A 96 1.87 -6.49 20.56
C GLU A 96 3.22 -6.38 21.26
N ASN A 97 3.19 -6.18 22.57
CA ASN A 97 4.36 -6.18 23.41
C ASN A 97 4.68 -7.67 23.65
N PRO A 98 5.68 -8.30 23.00
CA PRO A 98 6.02 -9.69 23.30
C PRO A 98 6.58 -9.89 24.72
N ASP A 99 6.74 -8.81 25.51
CA ASP A 99 7.39 -8.83 26.83
C ASP A 99 6.42 -8.72 28.03
N ALA A 100 5.09 -8.74 27.83
CA ALA A 100 4.13 -8.63 28.95
C ALA A 100 3.82 -9.97 29.67
N SER A 101 4.56 -11.05 29.38
CA SER A 101 4.36 -12.38 29.97
C SER A 101 5.62 -12.92 30.63
N ARG A 102 6.28 -12.14 31.49
CA ARG A 102 7.23 -12.64 32.49
C ARG A 102 7.19 -11.79 33.76
N ASN A 103 6.22 -12.06 34.62
CA ASN A 103 6.47 -12.22 36.06
C ASN A 103 5.23 -12.79 36.73
N SER A 104 5.29 -14.09 37.04
CA SER A 104 4.48 -14.76 38.05
C SER A 104 5.07 -14.52 39.44
#